data_AF-A0A7Y3DBV3-F1
#
_entry.id   AF-A0A7Y3DBV3-F1
#
_cell.length_a   1.000
_cell.length_b   1.000
_cell.length_c   1.000
_cell.angle_alpha   90.00
_cell.angle_beta   90.00
_cell.angle_gamma   90.00
#
_symmetry.space_group_name_H-M   'P 1'
#
loop_
_entity.id
_entity.type
_entity.pdbx_description
1 polymer ?
#
loop_
_entity_poly.entity_id
_entity_poly.type
_entity_poly.pdbx_seq_one_letter_code
_entity_poly.pdbx_strand_id
1 'polypeptide(L)'
;MSATAAPLETPGLSPVEVLRIWLKHLTSLYLPGLSLAFVLTGPHAWWVAILFMLPLVYAHHVDCSARAERRQPSRDVPAWPFDALVYLLVAIQIAIVAGLVWMFAGSQGVFSADMVMTFLVVGGSSGFSIITAHELIHRPRKLDQYLGRLLLSSVLYEHFYTEHLRGHHVRVGTSDDPATARFGERYESFFRRTVPAQLRSAWRLETRRLGDEDMSLFDRRQLGNRVVHGLVFEWGIAATILATLGVAAFIAFVAQAFMAVRLLEAVNYFEHWGLQRQGTRVAPVDSWDTHGWFTYYGLVGLSRHADHHAYPIRPYQKLRVWEEAPTLPFGYVGTVDQVLADNAAFMQTATEELGRRRLGPFRPEDGEPAEPLAPEQALAALDDATRAEDARAATPLGPRVWIEKLGAILNGTAGRIGALAALLLITTIGVQAEGGAAEMAFGARLLLHGWIFASVAALIFVGHRLKLRTEHESLAWTAGMAVLALLGVTSGWIFG
;
A
#
# COMPACT_ATOMS: atom_id res chain seq x y z
N MET A 1 -29.03 -20.14 19.93
CA MET A 1 -30.03 -19.07 20.16
C MET A 1 -29.50 -17.81 19.53
N SER A 2 -30.17 -17.29 18.50
CA SER A 2 -29.78 -16.08 17.77
C SER A 2 -29.95 -14.88 18.69
N ALA A 3 -28.85 -14.22 19.06
CA ALA A 3 -28.90 -12.92 19.69
C ALA A 3 -29.26 -11.89 18.62
N THR A 4 -30.56 -11.73 18.35
CA THR A 4 -31.11 -10.59 17.62
C THR A 4 -30.80 -9.34 18.45
N ALA A 5 -29.82 -8.56 18.01
CA ALA A 5 -29.56 -7.24 18.58
C ALA A 5 -30.86 -6.41 18.55
N ALA A 6 -31.31 -5.98 19.73
CA ALA A 6 -32.51 -5.16 19.87
C ALA A 6 -32.39 -3.90 18.99
N PRO A 7 -33.46 -3.48 18.28
CA PRO A 7 -33.45 -2.23 17.55
C PRO A 7 -33.47 -1.10 18.56
N LEU A 8 -32.33 -0.45 18.76
CA LEU A 8 -32.29 0.86 19.42
C LEU A 8 -32.89 1.87 18.43
N GLU A 9 -34.09 2.36 18.73
CA GLU A 9 -34.63 3.57 18.11
C GLU A 9 -33.78 4.76 18.57
N THR A 10 -32.64 4.97 17.93
CA THR A 10 -31.89 6.21 18.07
C THR A 10 -32.59 7.27 17.23
N PRO A 11 -32.83 8.49 17.76
CA PRO A 11 -33.26 9.62 16.93
C PRO A 11 -32.31 9.76 15.74
N GLY A 12 -32.85 10.07 14.56
CA GLY A 12 -32.03 10.31 13.38
C GLY A 12 -30.97 11.37 13.65
N LEU A 13 -29.77 11.18 13.11
CA LEU A 13 -28.66 12.11 13.31
C LEU A 13 -29.04 13.53 12.88
N SER A 14 -28.74 14.52 13.72
CA SER A 14 -28.87 15.91 13.34
C SER A 14 -27.88 16.27 12.21
N PRO A 15 -28.17 17.29 11.38
CA PRO A 15 -27.23 17.76 10.36
C PRO A 15 -25.85 18.12 10.90
N VAL A 16 -25.78 18.63 12.14
CA VAL A 16 -24.51 18.96 12.82
C VAL A 16 -23.70 17.70 13.16
N GLU A 17 -24.35 16.63 13.60
CA GLU A 17 -23.67 15.35 13.86
C GLU A 17 -23.17 14.70 12.58
N VAL A 18 -23.98 14.72 11.52
CA VAL A 18 -23.56 14.27 10.19
C VAL A 18 -22.33 15.05 9.73
N LEU A 19 -22.35 16.38 9.85
CA LEU A 19 -21.22 17.24 9.50
C LEU A 19 -19.98 16.90 10.33
N ARG A 20 -20.10 16.70 11.65
CA ARG A 20 -18.97 16.32 12.52
C ARG A 20 -18.35 14.98 12.12
N ILE A 21 -19.16 14.00 11.72
CA ILE A 21 -18.66 12.70 11.24
C ILE A 21 -17.99 12.87 9.87
N TRP A 22 -18.61 13.61 8.97
CA TRP A 22 -18.09 13.87 7.63
C TRP A 22 -16.75 14.62 7.65
N LEU A 23 -16.61 15.65 8.49
CA LEU A 23 -15.37 16.40 8.65
C LEU A 23 -14.17 15.52 9.03
N LYS A 24 -14.38 14.45 9.80
CA LYS A 24 -13.31 13.49 10.12
C LYS A 24 -12.86 12.73 8.87
N HIS A 25 -13.77 12.38 7.97
CA HIS A 25 -13.42 11.69 6.74
C HIS A 25 -12.66 12.57 5.74
N LEU A 26 -12.61 13.90 5.93
CA LEU A 26 -11.70 14.76 5.16
C LEU A 26 -10.21 14.41 5.41
N THR A 27 -9.88 13.64 6.43
CA THR A 27 -8.56 13.01 6.59
C THR A 27 -8.15 12.21 5.35
N SER A 28 -9.10 11.62 4.60
CA SER A 28 -8.81 10.94 3.33
C SER A 28 -8.21 11.83 2.24
N LEU A 29 -8.36 13.15 2.35
CA LEU A 29 -7.76 14.12 1.43
C LEU A 29 -6.31 14.45 1.76
N TYR A 30 -5.77 14.02 2.91
CA TYR A 30 -4.45 14.43 3.39
C TYR A 30 -3.32 14.04 2.42
N LEU A 31 -3.22 12.76 2.06
CA LEU A 31 -2.16 12.26 1.16
C LEU A 31 -2.43 12.53 -0.33
N PRO A 32 -3.67 12.44 -0.84
CA PRO A 32 -4.00 12.91 -2.18
C PRO A 32 -3.75 14.41 -2.34
N GLY A 33 -4.09 15.22 -1.34
CA GLY A 33 -3.80 16.66 -1.35
C GLY A 33 -2.31 16.97 -1.38
N LEU A 34 -1.50 16.23 -0.61
CA LEU A 34 -0.03 16.32 -0.64
C LEU A 34 0.53 16.01 -2.04
N SER A 35 0.07 14.91 -2.65
CA SER A 35 0.55 14.50 -3.97
C SER A 35 0.09 15.42 -5.08
N LEU A 36 -1.13 15.96 -4.97
CA LEU A 36 -1.64 16.97 -5.88
C LEU A 36 -0.81 18.25 -5.78
N ALA A 37 -0.49 18.71 -4.56
CA ALA A 37 0.40 19.84 -4.37
C ALA A 37 1.77 19.58 -5.01
N PHE A 38 2.36 18.40 -4.77
CA PHE A 38 3.65 18.01 -5.35
C PHE A 38 3.65 18.12 -6.88
N VAL A 39 2.69 17.51 -7.58
CA VAL A 39 2.69 17.54 -9.05
C VAL A 39 2.33 18.92 -9.63
N LEU A 40 1.63 19.78 -8.88
CA LEU A 40 1.28 21.13 -9.32
C LEU A 40 2.40 22.15 -9.09
N THR A 41 3.29 21.92 -8.12
CA THR A 41 4.41 22.82 -7.82
C THR A 41 5.74 22.38 -8.43
N GLY A 42 5.78 21.19 -9.03
CA GLY A 42 6.96 20.65 -9.68
C GLY A 42 7.24 21.25 -11.07
N PRO A 43 8.44 21.02 -11.63
CA PRO A 43 9.54 20.28 -11.01
C PRO A 43 10.22 21.08 -9.89
N HIS A 44 10.83 20.37 -8.94
CA HIS A 44 11.43 20.94 -7.75
C HIS A 44 12.95 20.74 -7.73
N ALA A 45 13.64 21.64 -7.02
CA ALA A 45 14.97 21.33 -6.53
C ALA A 45 14.90 20.19 -5.50
N TRP A 46 15.94 19.37 -5.39
CA TRP A 46 15.95 18.17 -4.54
C TRP A 46 15.65 18.49 -3.05
N TRP A 47 16.11 19.63 -2.56
CA TRP A 47 15.86 20.08 -1.17
C TRP A 47 14.42 20.51 -0.93
N VAL A 48 13.67 20.92 -1.97
CA VAL A 48 12.23 21.17 -1.87
C VAL A 48 11.46 19.87 -1.98
N ALA A 49 11.84 19.01 -2.95
CA ALA A 49 11.22 17.71 -3.18
C ALA A 49 11.19 16.86 -1.90
N ILE A 50 12.31 16.80 -1.16
CA ILE A 50 12.41 16.01 0.07
C ILE A 50 11.50 16.52 1.21
N LEU A 51 11.09 17.80 1.21
CA LEU A 51 10.19 18.34 2.24
C LEU A 51 8.79 17.72 2.15
N PHE A 52 8.41 17.19 0.98
CA PHE A 52 7.15 16.42 0.81
C PHE A 52 7.16 15.08 1.55
N MET A 53 8.31 14.63 2.10
CA MET A 53 8.35 13.50 3.03
C MET A 53 7.82 13.85 4.43
N LEU A 54 7.90 15.11 4.86
CA LEU A 54 7.51 15.48 6.24
C LEU A 54 6.03 15.14 6.53
N PRO A 55 5.08 15.43 5.62
CA PRO A 55 3.69 15.02 5.81
C PRO A 55 3.49 13.49 5.83
N LEU A 56 4.29 12.72 5.06
CA LEU A 56 4.24 11.25 5.11
C LEU A 56 4.73 10.70 6.45
N VAL A 57 5.85 11.24 6.95
CA VAL A 57 6.38 10.89 8.29
C VAL A 57 5.37 11.25 9.38
N TYR A 58 4.69 12.40 9.25
CA TYR A 58 3.63 12.79 10.17
C TYR A 58 2.43 11.83 10.10
N ALA A 59 1.95 11.47 8.91
CA ALA A 59 0.88 10.49 8.74
C ALA A 59 1.23 9.15 9.40
N HIS A 60 2.44 8.64 9.17
CA HIS A 60 2.92 7.42 9.80
C HIS A 60 2.92 7.54 11.33
N HIS A 61 3.46 8.62 11.88
CA HIS A 61 3.47 8.84 13.33
C HIS A 61 2.05 8.90 13.92
N VAL A 62 1.14 9.62 13.27
CA VAL A 62 -0.26 9.73 13.71
C VAL A 62 -0.96 8.39 13.64
N ASP A 63 -0.71 7.58 12.61
CA ASP A 63 -1.34 6.28 12.44
C ASP A 63 -0.84 5.24 13.44
N CYS A 64 0.47 5.21 13.73
CA CYS A 64 1.07 4.34 14.75
C CYS A 64 0.65 4.71 16.19
N SER A 65 0.27 5.97 16.43
CA SER A 65 -0.18 6.47 17.75
C SER A 65 -1.69 6.75 17.81
N ALA A 66 -2.44 6.31 16.80
CA ALA A 66 -3.86 6.62 16.68
C ALA A 66 -4.67 5.97 17.81
N ARG A 67 -5.50 6.78 18.49
CA ARG A 67 -6.50 6.26 19.42
C ARG A 67 -7.53 5.40 18.68
N ALA A 68 -8.07 4.41 19.39
CA ALA A 68 -9.09 3.52 18.87
C ALA A 68 -10.44 4.25 18.59
N GLU A 69 -10.99 4.06 17.40
CA GLU A 69 -12.29 4.51 16.92
C GLU A 69 -13.25 3.31 16.83
N ARG A 70 -13.79 2.93 17.99
CA ARG A 70 -14.68 1.76 18.12
C ARG A 70 -16.17 2.09 17.95
N ARG A 71 -16.53 3.35 17.62
CA ARG A 71 -17.95 3.72 17.51
C ARG A 71 -18.63 2.96 16.38
N GLN A 72 -19.73 2.30 16.72
CA GLN A 72 -20.63 1.71 15.72
C GLN A 72 -21.28 2.83 14.90
N PRO A 73 -21.41 2.67 13.57
CA PRO A 73 -22.03 3.67 12.73
C PRO A 73 -23.53 3.76 13.01
N SER A 74 -24.10 4.95 12.89
CA SER A 74 -25.56 5.12 12.94
C SER A 74 -26.19 4.61 11.64
N ARG A 75 -27.39 4.02 11.76
CA ARG A 75 -28.17 3.53 10.60
C ARG A 75 -28.58 4.67 9.67
N ASP A 76 -28.81 5.85 10.24
CA ASP A 76 -29.39 7.02 9.58
C ASP A 76 -28.35 7.96 8.96
N VAL A 77 -27.06 7.58 8.95
CA VAL A 77 -26.04 8.37 8.25
C VAL A 77 -26.42 8.46 6.76
N PRO A 78 -26.62 9.67 6.20
CA PRO A 78 -26.98 9.84 4.80
C PRO A 78 -25.80 9.48 3.89
N ALA A 79 -26.08 9.19 2.62
CA ALA A 79 -25.04 8.86 1.65
C ALA A 79 -24.30 10.12 1.13
N TRP A 80 -25.01 11.23 0.91
CA TRP A 80 -24.53 12.32 0.07
C TRP A 80 -23.39 13.18 0.64
N PRO A 81 -23.04 13.14 1.94
CA PRO A 81 -21.71 13.53 2.38
C PRO A 81 -20.55 12.88 1.64
N PHE A 82 -20.68 11.57 1.71
CA PHE A 82 -19.63 10.58 1.67
C PHE A 82 -19.39 10.16 0.22
N ASP A 83 -20.48 10.04 -0.54
CA ASP A 83 -20.42 9.82 -2.00
C ASP A 83 -19.69 10.98 -2.70
N ALA A 84 -19.99 12.23 -2.32
CA ALA A 84 -19.32 13.39 -2.88
C ALA A 84 -17.81 13.38 -2.61
N LEU A 85 -17.41 12.93 -1.41
CA LEU A 85 -16.00 12.79 -1.04
C LEU A 85 -15.29 11.72 -1.86
N VAL A 86 -15.92 10.55 -2.07
CA VAL A 86 -15.37 9.48 -2.92
C VAL A 86 -15.21 9.96 -4.37
N TYR A 87 -16.18 10.69 -4.92
CA TYR A 87 -16.06 11.26 -6.28
C TYR A 87 -14.99 12.36 -6.35
N LEU A 88 -14.81 13.16 -5.31
CA LEU A 88 -13.72 14.13 -5.22
C LEU A 88 -12.36 13.42 -5.23
N LEU A 89 -12.20 12.32 -4.49
CA LEU A 89 -10.98 11.51 -4.50
C LEU A 89 -10.66 10.95 -5.88
N VAL A 90 -11.68 10.54 -6.66
CA VAL A 90 -11.50 10.14 -8.06
C VAL A 90 -10.92 11.29 -8.88
N ALA A 91 -11.51 12.48 -8.80
CA ALA A 91 -11.06 13.64 -9.55
C ALA A 91 -9.62 14.04 -9.17
N ILE A 92 -9.29 13.99 -7.87
CA ILE A 92 -7.94 14.27 -7.38
C ILE A 92 -6.93 13.27 -7.94
N GLN A 93 -7.22 11.96 -7.96
CA GLN A 93 -6.28 10.98 -8.52
C GLN A 93 -6.03 11.22 -10.01
N ILE A 94 -7.07 11.54 -10.79
CA ILE A 94 -6.89 11.85 -12.22
C ILE A 94 -6.03 13.11 -12.39
N ALA A 95 -6.24 14.14 -11.57
CA ALA A 95 -5.40 15.33 -11.57
C ALA A 95 -3.95 15.04 -11.16
N ILE A 96 -3.73 14.16 -10.17
CA ILE A 96 -2.40 13.72 -9.74
C ILE A 96 -1.66 13.03 -10.90
N VAL A 97 -2.30 12.05 -11.55
CA VAL A 97 -1.68 11.31 -12.66
C VAL A 97 -1.42 12.22 -13.86
N ALA A 98 -2.36 13.11 -14.20
CA ALA A 98 -2.17 14.09 -15.27
C ALA A 98 -1.03 15.07 -14.97
N GLY A 99 -0.98 15.61 -13.75
CA GLY A 99 0.09 16.50 -13.29
C GLY A 99 1.44 15.78 -13.29
N LEU A 100 1.48 14.52 -12.85
CA LEU A 100 2.70 13.70 -12.85
C LEU A 100 3.26 13.55 -14.26
N VAL A 101 2.44 13.08 -15.22
CA VAL A 101 2.94 12.83 -16.58
C VAL A 101 3.30 14.14 -17.28
N TRP A 102 2.62 15.24 -16.96
CA TRP A 102 2.93 16.58 -17.45
C TRP A 102 4.27 17.10 -16.89
N MET A 103 4.52 16.90 -15.60
CA MET A 103 5.77 17.32 -14.95
C MET A 103 7.01 16.70 -15.60
N PHE A 104 6.88 15.47 -16.13
CA PHE A 104 7.94 14.77 -16.86
C PHE A 104 7.85 14.91 -18.39
N ALA A 105 6.91 15.71 -18.92
CA ALA A 105 6.78 15.91 -20.35
C ALA A 105 7.94 16.80 -20.87
N GLY A 106 8.87 16.19 -21.59
CA GLY A 106 9.87 16.88 -22.40
C GLY A 106 11.00 17.64 -21.68
N SER A 107 11.14 17.56 -20.35
CA SER A 107 12.09 18.43 -19.62
C SER A 107 12.86 17.79 -18.45
N GLN A 108 12.47 16.61 -17.97
CA GLN A 108 13.12 15.92 -16.84
C GLN A 108 13.70 14.60 -17.32
N GLY A 109 15.01 14.37 -17.11
CA GLY A 109 15.56 13.02 -17.19
C GLY A 109 14.95 12.11 -16.11
N VAL A 110 15.15 10.81 -16.24
CA VAL A 110 14.66 9.82 -15.24
C VAL A 110 15.45 9.85 -13.92
N PHE A 111 16.48 10.70 -13.83
CA PHE A 111 17.44 10.76 -12.71
C PHE A 111 17.30 12.06 -11.92
N SER A 112 16.07 12.48 -11.62
CA SER A 112 15.78 13.64 -10.78
C SER A 112 15.30 13.25 -9.39
N ALA A 113 15.41 14.18 -8.42
CA ALA A 113 14.83 14.00 -7.10
C ALA A 113 13.31 13.85 -7.16
N ASP A 114 12.65 14.53 -8.12
CA ASP A 114 11.23 14.39 -8.35
C ASP A 114 10.84 12.97 -8.81
N MET A 115 11.72 12.24 -9.49
CA MET A 115 11.44 10.84 -9.85
C MET A 115 11.43 9.93 -8.60
N VAL A 116 12.38 10.13 -7.69
CA VAL A 116 12.39 9.41 -6.40
C VAL A 116 11.17 9.78 -5.57
N MET A 117 10.83 11.06 -5.51
CA MET A 117 9.66 11.54 -4.79
C MET A 117 8.34 11.12 -5.46
N THR A 118 8.31 10.93 -6.77
CA THR A 118 7.17 10.32 -7.48
C THR A 118 6.90 8.92 -6.94
N PHE A 119 7.95 8.11 -6.78
CA PHE A 119 7.81 6.77 -6.24
C PHE A 119 7.24 6.79 -4.81
N LEU A 120 7.74 7.67 -3.94
CA LEU A 120 7.36 7.72 -2.52
C LEU A 120 6.03 8.45 -2.27
N VAL A 121 5.86 9.66 -2.79
CA VAL A 121 4.71 10.54 -2.55
C VAL A 121 3.56 10.15 -3.47
N VAL A 122 3.78 10.21 -4.78
CA VAL A 122 2.71 9.97 -5.75
C VAL A 122 2.32 8.49 -5.80
N GLY A 123 3.29 7.58 -5.77
CA GLY A 123 3.06 6.14 -5.66
C GLY A 123 2.38 5.77 -4.34
N GLY A 124 2.84 6.37 -3.23
CA GLY A 124 2.20 6.31 -1.91
C GLY A 124 0.72 6.65 -1.97
N SER A 125 0.38 7.84 -2.44
CA SER A 125 -1.01 8.31 -2.58
C SER A 125 -1.81 7.52 -3.61
N SER A 126 -1.19 7.02 -4.68
CA SER A 126 -1.89 6.22 -5.68
C SER A 126 -2.34 4.87 -5.12
N GLY A 127 -1.64 4.33 -4.11
CA GLY A 127 -2.16 3.22 -3.29
C GLY A 127 -3.48 3.54 -2.59
N PHE A 128 -3.66 4.77 -2.10
CA PHE A 128 -4.92 5.23 -1.49
C PHE A 128 -6.03 5.37 -2.53
N SER A 129 -5.69 5.68 -3.78
CA SER A 129 -6.67 5.70 -4.86
C SER A 129 -7.25 4.31 -5.15
N ILE A 130 -6.49 3.24 -4.93
CA ILE A 130 -7.00 1.86 -5.04
C ILE A 130 -8.05 1.58 -3.97
N ILE A 131 -7.93 2.16 -2.78
CA ILE A 131 -8.94 2.04 -1.71
C ILE A 131 -10.24 2.75 -2.11
N THR A 132 -10.12 3.91 -2.75
CA THR A 132 -11.27 4.62 -3.33
C THR A 132 -11.90 3.79 -4.46
N ALA A 133 -11.07 3.18 -5.31
CA ALA A 133 -11.53 2.28 -6.35
C ALA A 133 -12.25 1.06 -5.78
N HIS A 134 -11.70 0.48 -4.71
CA HIS A 134 -12.24 -0.65 -3.98
C HIS A 134 -13.66 -0.38 -3.48
N GLU A 135 -13.90 0.74 -2.79
CA GLU A 135 -15.26 1.17 -2.41
C GLU A 135 -16.18 1.29 -3.64
N LEU A 136 -15.71 1.93 -4.71
CA LEU A 136 -16.51 2.20 -5.91
C LEU A 136 -16.91 0.93 -6.68
N ILE A 137 -16.04 -0.08 -6.77
CA ILE A 137 -16.33 -1.30 -7.52
C ILE A 137 -17.36 -2.20 -6.83
N HIS A 138 -17.48 -2.09 -5.50
CA HIS A 138 -18.50 -2.79 -4.71
C HIS A 138 -19.88 -2.15 -4.75
N ARG A 139 -19.96 -0.87 -5.17
CA ARG A 139 -21.24 -0.17 -5.31
C ARG A 139 -22.08 -0.74 -6.46
N PRO A 140 -23.43 -0.76 -6.31
CA PRO A 140 -24.31 -1.36 -7.31
C PRO A 140 -24.43 -0.51 -8.59
N ARG A 141 -24.21 0.80 -8.51
CA ARG A 141 -24.36 1.73 -9.63
C ARG A 141 -23.21 1.55 -10.63
N LYS A 142 -23.54 1.45 -11.91
CA LYS A 142 -22.55 1.23 -12.98
C LYS A 142 -21.53 2.34 -13.14
N LEU A 143 -21.95 3.60 -12.97
CA LEU A 143 -21.00 4.72 -13.00
C LEU A 143 -19.92 4.54 -11.94
N ASP A 144 -20.28 4.16 -10.71
CA ASP A 144 -19.33 3.96 -9.62
C ASP A 144 -18.33 2.86 -10.00
N GLN A 145 -18.81 1.72 -10.51
CA GLN A 145 -17.96 0.65 -11.00
C GLN A 145 -17.01 1.12 -12.13
N TYR A 146 -17.48 1.95 -13.07
CA TYR A 146 -16.61 2.49 -14.12
C TYR A 146 -15.56 3.47 -13.58
N LEU A 147 -15.91 4.32 -12.61
CA LEU A 147 -14.94 5.21 -11.96
C LEU A 147 -13.90 4.42 -11.17
N GLY A 148 -14.31 3.36 -10.46
CA GLY A 148 -13.38 2.46 -9.78
C GLY A 148 -12.44 1.75 -10.76
N ARG A 149 -12.96 1.25 -11.88
CA ARG A 149 -12.13 0.65 -12.95
C ARG A 149 -11.16 1.65 -13.57
N LEU A 150 -11.60 2.90 -13.80
CA LEU A 150 -10.73 3.98 -14.28
C LEU A 150 -9.57 4.24 -13.30
N LEU A 151 -9.85 4.28 -11.99
CA LEU A 151 -8.80 4.42 -10.97
C LEU A 151 -7.83 3.24 -10.98
N LEU A 152 -8.31 2.00 -11.08
CA LEU A 152 -7.44 0.81 -11.18
C LEU A 152 -6.57 0.84 -12.45
N SER A 153 -7.11 1.32 -13.58
CA SER A 153 -6.32 1.50 -14.80
C SER A 153 -5.26 2.59 -14.67
N SER A 154 -5.48 3.60 -13.82
CA SER A 154 -4.48 4.65 -13.53
C SER A 154 -3.24 4.12 -12.79
N VAL A 155 -3.31 2.89 -12.27
CA VAL A 155 -2.22 2.19 -11.57
C VAL A 155 -1.89 0.83 -12.19
N LEU A 156 -2.29 0.59 -13.45
CA LEU A 156 -2.01 -0.65 -14.20
C LEU A 156 -2.45 -1.95 -13.47
N TYR A 157 -3.61 -1.90 -12.80
CA TYR A 157 -4.12 -3.02 -12.02
C TYR A 157 -5.62 -3.27 -12.22
N GLU A 158 -6.15 -3.01 -13.42
CA GLU A 158 -7.60 -3.08 -13.69
C GLU A 158 -8.20 -4.46 -13.44
N HIS A 159 -7.45 -5.53 -13.71
CA HIS A 159 -7.90 -6.91 -13.51
C HIS A 159 -8.32 -7.22 -12.07
N PHE A 160 -7.86 -6.44 -11.09
CA PHE A 160 -8.34 -6.46 -9.70
C PHE A 160 -9.86 -6.32 -9.60
N TYR A 161 -10.51 -5.54 -10.47
CA TYR A 161 -11.97 -5.45 -10.50
C TYR A 161 -12.64 -6.82 -10.62
N THR A 162 -12.12 -7.66 -11.51
CA THR A 162 -12.67 -9.00 -11.76
C THR A 162 -12.27 -9.96 -10.65
N GLU A 163 -10.98 -10.01 -10.31
CA GLU A 163 -10.48 -10.95 -9.30
C GLU A 163 -11.06 -10.65 -7.93
N HIS A 164 -11.14 -9.39 -7.54
CA HIS A 164 -11.62 -9.04 -6.21
C HIS A 164 -13.08 -9.43 -6.02
N LEU A 165 -13.95 -8.98 -6.93
CA LEU A 165 -15.40 -9.16 -6.81
C LEU A 165 -15.86 -10.61 -6.98
N ARG A 166 -15.21 -11.37 -7.86
CA ARG A 166 -15.64 -12.73 -8.24
C ARG A 166 -14.71 -13.83 -7.75
N GLY A 167 -13.53 -13.44 -7.27
CA GLY A 167 -12.50 -14.33 -6.81
C GLY A 167 -12.29 -14.23 -5.32
N HIS A 168 -11.53 -13.21 -4.92
CA HIS A 168 -11.08 -13.02 -3.55
C HIS A 168 -12.24 -13.01 -2.54
N HIS A 169 -13.30 -12.20 -2.73
CA HIS A 169 -14.45 -12.20 -1.80
C HIS A 169 -15.13 -13.57 -1.64
N VAL A 170 -15.08 -14.41 -2.67
CA VAL A 170 -15.66 -15.76 -2.64
C VAL A 170 -14.71 -16.76 -1.97
N ARG A 171 -13.40 -16.62 -2.19
CA ARG A 171 -12.38 -17.62 -1.85
C ARG A 171 -11.44 -17.21 -0.72
N VAL A 172 -11.56 -16.00 -0.17
CA VAL A 172 -10.70 -15.48 0.90
C VAL A 172 -10.58 -16.48 2.06
N GLY A 173 -9.36 -16.63 2.57
CA GLY A 173 -9.02 -17.60 3.61
C GLY A 173 -8.95 -19.05 3.12
N THR A 174 -9.00 -19.31 1.80
CA THR A 174 -8.82 -20.66 1.22
C THR A 174 -7.55 -20.74 0.36
N SER A 175 -7.12 -21.97 0.04
CA SER A 175 -5.96 -22.21 -0.84
C SER A 175 -6.14 -21.69 -2.26
N ASP A 176 -7.40 -21.49 -2.69
CA ASP A 176 -7.75 -21.10 -4.05
C ASP A 176 -7.80 -19.57 -4.25
N ASP A 177 -7.64 -18.80 -3.17
CA ASP A 177 -7.51 -17.35 -3.24
C ASP A 177 -6.03 -16.94 -3.37
N PRO A 178 -5.63 -16.31 -4.50
CA PRO A 178 -4.27 -15.81 -4.66
C PRO A 178 -3.86 -14.80 -3.60
N ALA A 179 -4.80 -13.98 -3.10
CA ALA A 179 -4.53 -12.87 -2.20
C ALA A 179 -4.55 -13.24 -0.70
N THR A 180 -4.83 -14.50 -0.37
CA THR A 180 -4.70 -15.00 1.01
C THR A 180 -3.22 -15.30 1.31
N ALA A 181 -2.67 -14.61 2.32
CA ALA A 181 -1.30 -14.81 2.79
C ALA A 181 -1.20 -15.96 3.80
N ARG A 182 -0.28 -16.89 3.56
CA ARG A 182 -0.18 -18.12 4.36
C ARG A 182 0.59 -17.86 5.66
N PHE A 183 0.32 -18.66 6.68
CA PHE A 183 1.09 -18.62 7.91
C PHE A 183 2.57 -18.96 7.64
N GLY A 184 3.49 -18.12 8.09
CA GLY A 184 4.94 -18.21 7.81
C GLY A 184 5.37 -17.70 6.43
N GLU A 185 4.44 -17.26 5.57
CA GLU A 185 4.81 -16.70 4.26
C GLU A 185 5.34 -15.28 4.39
N ARG A 186 6.55 -15.06 3.88
CA ARG A 186 7.17 -13.72 3.83
C ARG A 186 6.51 -12.86 2.75
N TYR A 187 6.41 -11.56 2.98
CA TYR A 187 5.76 -10.63 2.05
C TYR A 187 6.35 -10.65 0.62
N GLU A 188 7.67 -10.75 0.46
CA GLU A 188 8.27 -10.82 -0.88
C GLU A 188 7.92 -12.12 -1.63
N SER A 189 7.76 -13.24 -0.92
CA SER A 189 7.27 -14.49 -1.51
C SER A 189 5.80 -14.38 -1.89
N PHE A 190 5.00 -13.78 -1.00
CA PHE A 190 3.60 -13.46 -1.27
C PHE A 190 3.44 -12.56 -2.50
N PHE A 191 4.15 -11.42 -2.57
CA PHE A 191 4.04 -10.45 -3.66
C PHE A 191 4.33 -11.09 -5.04
N ARG A 192 5.42 -11.88 -5.12
CA ARG A 192 5.78 -12.61 -6.34
C ARG A 192 4.75 -13.67 -6.74
N ARG A 193 4.05 -14.25 -5.76
CA ARG A 193 3.01 -15.26 -5.98
C ARG A 193 1.68 -14.61 -6.36
N THR A 194 1.23 -13.63 -5.59
CA THR A 194 -0.12 -13.05 -5.64
C THR A 194 -0.35 -12.29 -6.95
N VAL A 195 0.56 -11.41 -7.36
CA VAL A 195 0.35 -10.52 -8.52
C VAL A 195 0.06 -11.29 -9.82
N PRO A 196 0.92 -12.23 -10.27
CA PRO A 196 0.62 -13.00 -11.48
C PRO A 196 -0.54 -14.00 -11.27
N ALA A 197 -0.75 -14.49 -10.06
CA ALA A 197 -1.83 -15.44 -9.77
C ALA A 197 -3.22 -14.77 -9.80
N GLN A 198 -3.34 -13.53 -9.32
CA GLN A 198 -4.57 -12.74 -9.41
C GLN A 198 -4.95 -12.45 -10.87
N LEU A 199 -3.99 -12.07 -11.72
CA LEU A 199 -4.25 -11.88 -13.15
C LEU A 199 -4.72 -13.17 -13.83
N ARG A 200 -4.06 -14.31 -13.56
CA ARG A 200 -4.48 -15.62 -14.10
C ARG A 200 -5.87 -16.02 -13.60
N SER A 201 -6.17 -15.74 -12.34
CA SER A 201 -7.47 -16.05 -11.75
C SER A 201 -8.56 -15.16 -12.35
N ALA A 202 -8.34 -13.85 -12.50
CA ALA A 202 -9.24 -12.95 -13.20
C ALA A 202 -9.52 -13.42 -14.63
N TRP A 203 -8.46 -13.82 -15.34
CA TRP A 203 -8.56 -14.35 -16.71
C TRP A 203 -9.46 -15.58 -16.75
N ARG A 204 -9.18 -16.58 -15.91
CA ARG A 204 -9.98 -17.83 -15.81
C ARG A 204 -11.44 -17.56 -15.45
N LEU A 205 -11.70 -16.63 -14.52
CA LEU A 205 -13.06 -16.24 -14.15
C LEU A 205 -13.84 -15.63 -15.32
N GLU A 206 -13.18 -14.84 -16.16
CA GLU A 206 -13.81 -14.24 -17.34
C GLU A 206 -13.97 -15.23 -18.49
N THR A 207 -12.99 -16.12 -18.75
CA THR A 207 -13.15 -17.17 -19.76
C THR A 207 -14.27 -18.14 -19.38
N ARG A 208 -14.37 -18.52 -18.09
CA ARG A 208 -15.52 -19.26 -17.55
C ARG A 208 -16.85 -18.56 -17.80
N ARG A 209 -16.92 -17.24 -17.52
CA ARG A 209 -18.14 -16.44 -17.76
C ARG A 209 -18.53 -16.41 -19.24
N LEU A 210 -17.56 -16.47 -20.14
CA LEU A 210 -17.76 -16.51 -21.59
C LEU A 210 -18.03 -17.94 -22.12
N GLY A 211 -18.09 -18.92 -21.23
CA GLY A 211 -18.56 -20.28 -21.49
C GLY A 211 -17.48 -21.33 -21.71
N ASP A 212 -16.20 -21.01 -21.47
CA ASP A 212 -15.09 -21.96 -21.67
C ASP A 212 -13.85 -21.52 -20.88
N GLU A 213 -13.39 -22.32 -19.91
CA GLU A 213 -12.23 -21.97 -19.07
C GLU A 213 -10.90 -22.04 -19.84
N ASP A 214 -10.80 -22.94 -20.81
CA ASP A 214 -9.60 -23.20 -21.62
C ASP A 214 -9.62 -22.44 -22.96
N MET A 215 -10.46 -21.40 -23.04
CA MET A 215 -10.65 -20.59 -24.23
C MET A 215 -9.33 -20.02 -24.76
N SER A 216 -9.07 -20.24 -26.06
CA SER A 216 -7.94 -19.65 -26.77
C SER A 216 -7.94 -18.12 -26.69
N LEU A 217 -6.74 -17.51 -26.67
CA LEU A 217 -6.56 -16.06 -26.71
C LEU A 217 -7.15 -15.42 -27.98
N PHE A 218 -7.30 -16.19 -29.06
CA PHE A 218 -7.82 -15.71 -30.36
C PHE A 218 -9.30 -16.03 -30.59
N ASP A 219 -10.00 -16.61 -29.60
CA ASP A 219 -11.44 -16.82 -29.70
C ASP A 219 -12.17 -15.47 -29.77
N ARG A 220 -13.14 -15.33 -30.69
CA ARG A 220 -13.92 -14.09 -30.85
C ARG A 220 -14.64 -13.67 -29.57
N ARG A 221 -14.98 -14.61 -28.70
CA ARG A 221 -15.60 -14.34 -27.38
C ARG A 221 -14.70 -13.49 -26.48
N GLN A 222 -13.38 -13.50 -26.68
CA GLN A 222 -12.43 -12.66 -25.94
C GLN A 222 -12.68 -11.15 -26.13
N LEU A 223 -13.35 -10.75 -27.20
CA LEU A 223 -13.81 -9.36 -27.38
C LEU A 223 -14.83 -8.94 -26.30
N GLY A 224 -15.47 -9.89 -25.62
CA GLY A 224 -16.32 -9.67 -24.47
C GLY A 224 -15.62 -9.85 -23.12
N ASN A 225 -14.32 -10.14 -23.08
CA ASN A 225 -13.55 -10.37 -21.85
C ASN A 225 -13.16 -9.04 -21.19
N ARG A 226 -13.60 -8.85 -19.94
CA ARG A 226 -13.37 -7.58 -19.23
C ARG A 226 -11.89 -7.37 -18.87
N VAL A 227 -11.15 -8.44 -18.61
CA VAL A 227 -9.70 -8.37 -18.35
C VAL A 227 -8.96 -7.90 -19.60
N VAL A 228 -9.36 -8.37 -20.79
CA VAL A 228 -8.80 -7.87 -22.06
C VAL A 228 -9.08 -6.38 -22.22
N HIS A 229 -10.31 -5.93 -21.94
CA HIS A 229 -10.65 -4.49 -22.01
C HIS A 229 -9.80 -3.66 -21.05
N GLY A 230 -9.61 -4.12 -19.82
CA GLY A 230 -8.77 -3.47 -18.81
C GLY A 230 -7.32 -3.34 -19.26
N LEU A 231 -6.72 -4.46 -19.66
CA LEU A 231 -5.34 -4.52 -20.15
C LEU A 231 -5.12 -3.58 -21.36
N VAL A 232 -6.02 -3.61 -22.34
CA VAL A 232 -5.93 -2.73 -23.52
C VAL A 232 -6.05 -1.26 -23.12
N PHE A 233 -6.95 -0.93 -22.20
CA PHE A 233 -7.17 0.45 -21.77
C PHE A 233 -5.98 1.00 -20.96
N GLU A 234 -5.53 0.28 -19.92
CA GLU A 234 -4.45 0.72 -19.04
C GLU A 234 -3.09 0.79 -19.75
N TRP A 235 -2.76 -0.21 -20.59
CA TRP A 235 -1.55 -0.15 -21.43
C TRP A 235 -1.69 0.78 -22.62
N GLY A 236 -2.92 1.05 -23.09
CA GLY A 236 -3.20 2.10 -24.06
C GLY A 236 -2.85 3.49 -23.51
N ILE A 237 -3.19 3.76 -22.25
CA ILE A 237 -2.77 4.99 -21.54
C ILE A 237 -1.24 5.05 -21.47
N ALA A 238 -0.60 3.98 -20.98
CA ALA A 238 0.86 3.93 -20.84
C ALA A 238 1.58 4.13 -22.19
N ALA A 239 1.11 3.45 -23.25
CA ALA A 239 1.65 3.59 -24.61
C ALA A 239 1.45 5.00 -25.18
N THR A 240 0.30 5.63 -24.90
CA THR A 240 0.04 7.02 -25.30
C THR A 240 1.01 7.97 -24.61
N ILE A 241 1.20 7.83 -23.29
CA ILE A 241 2.18 8.63 -22.53
C ILE A 241 3.59 8.47 -23.13
N LEU A 242 4.02 7.23 -23.40
CA LEU A 242 5.31 6.96 -24.01
C LEU A 242 5.46 7.63 -25.38
N ALA A 243 4.44 7.53 -26.22
CA ALA A 243 4.47 8.05 -27.58
C ALA A 243 4.39 9.58 -27.66
N THR A 244 3.67 10.23 -26.74
CA THR A 244 3.41 11.69 -26.82
C THR A 244 4.20 12.52 -25.80
N LEU A 245 4.48 11.99 -24.62
CA LEU A 245 5.15 12.71 -23.51
C LEU A 245 6.57 12.21 -23.24
N GLY A 246 6.93 11.04 -23.79
CA GLY A 246 8.28 10.49 -23.77
C GLY A 246 8.55 9.49 -22.65
N VAL A 247 9.78 8.95 -22.66
CA VAL A 247 10.21 7.85 -21.78
C VAL A 247 10.19 8.22 -20.30
N ALA A 248 10.52 9.46 -19.94
CA ALA A 248 10.55 9.88 -18.54
C ALA A 248 9.14 9.88 -17.91
N ALA A 249 8.15 10.45 -18.61
CA ALA A 249 6.75 10.42 -18.18
C ALA A 249 6.19 9.00 -18.11
N PHE A 250 6.55 8.14 -19.07
CA PHE A 250 6.18 6.73 -19.04
C PHE A 250 6.76 6.01 -17.82
N ILE A 251 8.06 6.21 -17.53
CA ILE A 251 8.70 5.60 -16.36
C ILE A 251 8.09 6.12 -15.07
N ALA A 252 7.82 7.42 -14.94
CA ALA A 252 7.14 7.98 -13.78
C ALA A 252 5.74 7.35 -13.56
N PHE A 253 4.97 7.20 -14.65
CA PHE A 253 3.64 6.55 -14.62
C PHE A 253 3.71 5.08 -14.20
N VAL A 254 4.67 4.31 -14.71
CA VAL A 254 4.88 2.91 -14.32
C VAL A 254 5.41 2.81 -12.89
N ALA A 255 6.29 3.72 -12.46
CA ALA A 255 6.89 3.71 -11.13
C ALA A 255 5.84 3.98 -10.04
N GLN A 256 4.97 4.97 -10.23
CA GLN A 256 3.88 5.22 -9.28
C GLN A 256 2.89 4.04 -9.24
N ALA A 257 2.58 3.44 -10.39
CA ALA A 257 1.66 2.31 -10.50
C ALA A 257 2.22 1.09 -9.75
N PHE A 258 3.50 0.79 -9.97
CA PHE A 258 4.19 -0.29 -9.27
C PHE A 258 4.19 -0.10 -7.75
N MET A 259 4.45 1.12 -7.27
CA MET A 259 4.38 1.40 -5.84
C MET A 259 2.95 1.27 -5.31
N ALA A 260 1.95 1.77 -6.02
CA ALA A 260 0.55 1.63 -5.63
C ALA A 260 0.14 0.14 -5.48
N VAL A 261 0.54 -0.70 -6.44
CA VAL A 261 0.30 -2.15 -6.39
C VAL A 261 1.07 -2.82 -5.24
N ARG A 262 2.32 -2.43 -5.00
CA ARG A 262 3.09 -2.88 -3.83
C ARG A 262 2.34 -2.61 -2.52
N LEU A 263 1.81 -1.40 -2.37
CA LEU A 263 1.06 -1.00 -1.17
C LEU A 263 -0.25 -1.77 -1.04
N LEU A 264 -1.01 -1.93 -2.14
CA LEU A 264 -2.22 -2.77 -2.16
C LEU A 264 -1.91 -4.20 -1.71
N GLU A 265 -0.88 -4.82 -2.25
CA GLU A 265 -0.56 -6.19 -1.90
C GLU A 265 0.01 -6.31 -0.49
N ALA A 266 0.64 -5.26 0.06
CA ALA A 266 1.00 -5.23 1.48
C ALA A 266 -0.25 -5.23 2.36
N VAL A 267 -1.28 -4.48 1.95
CA VAL A 267 -2.60 -4.46 2.61
C VAL A 267 -3.26 -5.84 2.55
N ASN A 268 -3.42 -6.43 1.35
CA ASN A 268 -3.95 -7.80 1.20
C ASN A 268 -3.17 -8.81 2.05
N TYR A 269 -1.84 -8.66 2.10
CA TYR A 269 -0.98 -9.54 2.88
C TYR A 269 -1.35 -9.52 4.35
N PHE A 270 -1.32 -8.37 5.02
CA PHE A 270 -1.60 -8.33 6.46
C PHE A 270 -3.09 -8.49 6.78
N GLU A 271 -4.01 -8.14 5.87
CA GLU A 271 -5.45 -8.31 6.06
C GLU A 271 -5.87 -9.78 6.16
N HIS A 272 -5.08 -10.68 5.58
CA HIS A 272 -5.40 -12.11 5.50
C HIS A 272 -4.28 -13.00 6.02
N TRP A 273 -3.23 -12.43 6.62
CA TRP A 273 -2.04 -13.18 7.02
C TRP A 273 -2.37 -14.26 8.04
N GLY A 274 -2.03 -15.50 7.71
CA GLY A 274 -2.13 -16.65 8.62
C GLY A 274 -3.56 -17.12 8.92
N LEU A 275 -4.58 -16.42 8.41
CA LEU A 275 -5.98 -16.80 8.61
C LEU A 275 -6.42 -17.86 7.60
N GLN A 276 -7.20 -18.82 8.09
CA GLN A 276 -7.77 -19.89 7.28
C GLN A 276 -9.26 -20.00 7.57
N ARG A 277 -10.07 -19.77 6.54
CA ARG A 277 -11.52 -19.77 6.64
C ARG A 277 -12.04 -21.19 6.87
N GLN A 278 -12.95 -21.33 7.82
CA GLN A 278 -13.68 -22.57 8.06
C GLN A 278 -15.11 -22.46 7.52
N GLY A 279 -15.48 -23.41 6.66
CA GLY A 279 -16.78 -23.44 6.00
C GLY A 279 -16.85 -22.56 4.75
N THR A 280 -18.08 -22.38 4.25
CA THR A 280 -18.33 -21.79 2.93
C THR A 280 -18.54 -20.29 2.94
N ARG A 281 -18.79 -19.68 4.11
CA ARG A 281 -19.11 -18.25 4.25
C ARG A 281 -18.03 -17.53 5.04
N VAL A 282 -17.67 -16.33 4.60
CA VAL A 282 -16.72 -15.47 5.31
C VAL A 282 -17.31 -14.98 6.63
N ALA A 283 -16.54 -15.12 7.70
CA ALA A 283 -16.84 -14.66 9.05
C ALA A 283 -15.86 -13.54 9.47
N PRO A 284 -16.21 -12.72 10.47
CA PRO A 284 -15.34 -11.64 10.94
C PRO A 284 -13.94 -12.08 11.40
N VAL A 285 -13.78 -13.35 11.78
CA VAL A 285 -12.50 -13.93 12.21
C VAL A 285 -11.56 -14.27 11.04
N ASP A 286 -12.02 -14.17 9.79
CA ASP A 286 -11.27 -14.54 8.59
C ASP A 286 -10.47 -13.37 7.97
N SER A 287 -10.46 -12.20 8.64
CA SER A 287 -9.71 -11.02 8.21
C SER A 287 -9.28 -10.16 9.41
N TRP A 288 -8.18 -9.43 9.25
CA TRP A 288 -7.65 -8.53 10.26
C TRP A 288 -8.28 -7.12 10.19
N ASP A 289 -8.60 -6.57 11.36
CA ASP A 289 -9.11 -5.21 11.52
C ASP A 289 -8.06 -4.30 12.18
N THR A 290 -8.24 -2.99 12.04
CA THR A 290 -7.60 -2.00 12.92
C THR A 290 -8.61 -0.97 13.40
N HIS A 291 -8.41 -0.48 14.62
CA HIS A 291 -9.28 0.52 15.21
C HIS A 291 -8.68 1.92 15.14
N GLY A 292 -7.49 2.13 14.56
CA GLY A 292 -6.88 3.46 14.46
C GLY A 292 -7.80 4.46 13.75
N TRP A 293 -8.11 5.60 14.40
CA TRP A 293 -8.99 6.62 13.80
C TRP A 293 -8.44 7.15 12.47
N PHE A 294 -7.12 7.32 12.36
CA PHE A 294 -6.47 7.86 11.16
C PHE A 294 -6.70 6.93 9.98
N THR A 295 -6.44 5.63 10.14
CA THR A 295 -6.78 4.63 9.12
C THR A 295 -8.27 4.62 8.80
N TYR A 296 -9.15 4.56 9.82
CA TYR A 296 -10.59 4.46 9.57
C TYR A 296 -11.13 5.63 8.72
N TYR A 297 -10.82 6.86 9.09
CA TYR A 297 -11.30 8.04 8.39
C TYR A 297 -10.49 8.36 7.12
N GLY A 298 -9.19 8.05 7.12
CA GLY A 298 -8.27 8.31 6.00
C GLY A 298 -8.42 7.31 4.85
N LEU A 299 -8.74 6.05 5.15
CA LEU A 299 -8.83 4.96 4.18
C LEU A 299 -10.27 4.58 3.85
N VAL A 300 -11.20 5.53 3.91
CA VAL A 300 -12.60 5.30 3.48
C VAL A 300 -13.15 4.02 4.15
N GLY A 301 -12.99 3.92 5.47
CA GLY A 301 -13.52 2.82 6.29
C GLY A 301 -12.84 1.45 6.13
N LEU A 302 -11.82 1.30 5.28
CA LEU A 302 -11.18 0.00 4.99
C LEU A 302 -10.70 -0.75 6.24
N SER A 303 -10.35 -0.02 7.30
CA SER A 303 -9.92 -0.60 8.59
C SER A 303 -10.92 -1.57 9.23
N ARG A 304 -12.20 -1.52 8.82
CA ARG A 304 -13.30 -2.40 9.26
C ARG A 304 -13.50 -3.52 8.23
N HIS A 305 -12.40 -4.20 7.91
CA HIS A 305 -12.29 -5.16 6.82
C HIS A 305 -13.13 -6.42 7.05
N ALA A 306 -13.24 -6.87 8.30
CA ALA A 306 -14.10 -7.96 8.71
C ALA A 306 -15.58 -7.73 8.35
N ASP A 307 -16.08 -6.52 8.57
CA ASP A 307 -17.44 -6.18 8.19
C ASP A 307 -17.61 -6.05 6.68
N HIS A 308 -16.58 -5.52 6.01
CA HIS A 308 -16.54 -5.41 4.56
C HIS A 308 -16.63 -6.78 3.90
N HIS A 309 -15.83 -7.76 4.31
CA HIS A 309 -15.91 -9.11 3.77
C HIS A 309 -17.22 -9.83 4.08
N ALA A 310 -17.80 -9.59 5.25
CA ALA A 310 -19.10 -10.15 5.60
C ALA A 310 -20.26 -9.48 4.81
N TYR A 311 -20.12 -8.20 4.45
CA TYR A 311 -21.14 -7.36 3.82
C TYR A 311 -20.54 -6.37 2.79
N PRO A 312 -20.03 -6.85 1.63
CA PRO A 312 -19.18 -6.04 0.74
C PRO A 312 -19.87 -4.86 0.07
N ILE A 313 -21.21 -4.89 -0.02
CA ILE A 313 -22.00 -3.78 -0.58
C ILE A 313 -22.28 -2.67 0.44
N ARG A 314 -21.85 -2.82 1.70
CA ARG A 314 -22.10 -1.83 2.74
C ARG A 314 -21.16 -0.64 2.54
N PRO A 315 -21.69 0.58 2.39
CA PRO A 315 -20.86 1.74 2.12
C PRO A 315 -20.01 2.07 3.35
N TYR A 316 -18.79 2.58 3.11
CA TYR A 316 -17.77 2.71 4.13
C TYR A 316 -18.18 3.41 5.43
N GLN A 317 -18.98 4.47 5.35
CA GLN A 317 -19.44 5.23 6.53
C GLN A 317 -20.41 4.43 7.41
N LYS A 318 -20.85 3.26 6.96
CA LYS A 318 -21.73 2.32 7.66
C LYS A 318 -21.03 1.01 8.04
N LEU A 319 -19.73 0.83 7.76
CA LEU A 319 -19.00 -0.36 8.18
C LEU A 319 -18.96 -0.48 9.70
N ARG A 320 -19.07 -1.68 10.25
CA ARG A 320 -19.20 -1.95 11.69
C ARG A 320 -17.92 -2.50 12.28
N VAL A 321 -17.79 -2.37 13.59
CA VAL A 321 -16.71 -3.02 14.36
C VAL A 321 -17.17 -4.40 14.81
N TRP A 322 -16.29 -5.39 14.66
CA TRP A 322 -16.46 -6.77 15.16
C TRP A 322 -15.34 -7.08 16.15
N GLU A 323 -15.69 -7.44 17.38
CA GLU A 323 -14.69 -7.68 18.45
C GLU A 323 -13.99 -9.04 18.27
N GLU A 324 -14.62 -9.94 17.53
CA GLU A 324 -14.11 -11.28 17.23
C GLU A 324 -12.94 -11.26 16.25
N ALA A 325 -12.87 -10.23 15.39
CA ALA A 325 -11.78 -10.08 14.42
C ALA A 325 -10.43 -9.90 15.12
N PRO A 326 -9.35 -10.53 14.63
CA PRO A 326 -8.00 -10.22 15.10
C PRO A 326 -7.64 -8.77 14.74
N THR A 327 -6.84 -8.14 15.60
CA THR A 327 -6.54 -6.70 15.49
C THR A 327 -5.07 -6.46 15.23
N LEU A 328 -4.77 -5.63 14.23
CA LEU A 328 -3.42 -5.18 13.92
C LEU A 328 -2.86 -4.27 15.02
N PRO A 329 -1.53 -4.26 15.23
CA PRO A 329 -0.89 -3.42 16.26
C PRO A 329 -0.96 -1.92 15.95
N PHE A 330 -1.00 -1.57 14.67
CA PHE A 330 -1.04 -0.19 14.18
C PHE A 330 -2.22 0.00 13.22
N GLY A 331 -2.40 1.25 12.76
CA GLY A 331 -3.16 1.48 11.55
C GLY A 331 -2.43 0.97 10.30
N TYR A 332 -3.08 1.05 9.13
CA TYR A 332 -2.55 0.47 7.90
C TYR A 332 -1.29 1.17 7.41
N VAL A 333 -1.12 2.47 7.62
CA VAL A 333 0.12 3.16 7.20
C VAL A 333 1.31 2.64 8.01
N GLY A 334 1.11 2.46 9.32
CA GLY A 334 2.10 1.85 10.21
C GLY A 334 2.37 0.38 9.87
N THR A 335 1.32 -0.42 9.64
CA THR A 335 1.45 -1.85 9.34
C THR A 335 2.08 -2.08 7.95
N VAL A 336 1.75 -1.28 6.93
CA VAL A 336 2.44 -1.33 5.63
C VAL A 336 3.92 -1.09 5.81
N ASP A 337 4.33 -0.03 6.53
CA ASP A 337 5.74 0.25 6.77
C ASP A 337 6.42 -0.91 7.51
N GLN A 338 5.77 -1.46 8.54
CA GLN A 338 6.27 -2.64 9.25
C GLN A 338 6.44 -3.84 8.31
N VAL A 339 5.48 -4.13 7.44
CA VAL A 339 5.56 -5.25 6.49
C VAL A 339 6.67 -5.03 5.45
N LEU A 340 6.85 -3.81 4.94
CA LEU A 340 7.84 -3.51 3.91
C LEU A 340 9.26 -3.39 4.47
N ALA A 341 9.43 -2.86 5.67
CA ALA A 341 10.72 -2.59 6.30
C ALA A 341 11.20 -3.72 7.23
N ASP A 342 10.29 -4.36 7.97
CA ASP A 342 10.58 -5.42 8.95
C ASP A 342 9.46 -6.47 9.02
N ASN A 343 9.30 -7.22 7.92
CA ASN A 343 8.27 -8.26 7.81
C ASN A 343 8.36 -9.31 8.92
N ALA A 344 9.56 -9.58 9.46
CA ALA A 344 9.74 -10.53 10.56
C ALA A 344 9.06 -10.04 11.84
N ALA A 345 9.24 -8.76 12.20
CA ALA A 345 8.55 -8.16 13.34
C ALA A 345 7.02 -8.21 13.18
N PHE A 346 6.50 -7.93 11.97
CA PHE A 346 5.06 -8.08 11.69
C PHE A 346 4.59 -9.52 11.94
N MET A 347 5.28 -10.53 11.36
CA MET A 347 4.88 -11.93 11.51
C MET A 347 4.91 -12.39 12.97
N GLN A 348 5.86 -11.91 13.78
CA GLN A 348 5.91 -12.20 15.21
C GLN A 348 4.68 -11.64 15.93
N THR A 349 4.39 -10.35 15.77
CA THR A 349 3.23 -9.70 16.40
C THR A 349 1.91 -10.33 15.94
N ALA A 350 1.76 -10.62 14.64
CA ALA A 350 0.58 -11.28 14.12
C ALA A 350 0.44 -12.71 14.69
N THR A 351 1.53 -13.45 14.81
CA THR A 351 1.53 -14.80 15.39
C THR A 351 1.08 -14.81 16.85
N GLU A 352 1.59 -13.89 17.66
CA GLU A 352 1.19 -13.76 19.06
C GLU A 352 -0.31 -13.48 19.19
N GLU A 353 -0.86 -12.59 18.35
CA GLU A 353 -2.28 -12.27 18.36
C GLU A 353 -3.15 -13.47 17.90
N LEU A 354 -2.73 -14.19 16.86
CA LEU A 354 -3.42 -15.42 16.43
C LEU A 354 -3.36 -16.51 17.52
N GLY A 355 -2.23 -16.68 18.19
CA GLY A 355 -2.06 -17.64 19.28
C GLY A 355 -2.91 -17.28 20.51
N ARG A 356 -2.96 -16.00 20.85
CA ARG A 356 -3.77 -15.46 21.95
C ARG A 356 -5.27 -15.64 21.70
N ARG A 357 -5.72 -15.44 20.46
CA ARG A 357 -7.13 -15.57 20.06
C ARG A 357 -7.51 -16.96 19.59
N ARG A 358 -6.55 -17.89 19.48
CA ARG A 358 -6.75 -19.25 18.95
C ARG A 358 -7.38 -19.23 17.54
N LEU A 359 -6.78 -18.46 16.64
CA LEU A 359 -7.20 -18.28 15.25
C LEU A 359 -6.17 -18.86 14.26
N GLY A 360 -6.60 -19.02 13.00
CA GLY A 360 -5.73 -19.53 11.93
C GLY A 360 -5.16 -20.91 12.26
N PRO A 361 -3.82 -21.10 12.27
CA PRO A 361 -3.19 -22.38 12.57
C PRO A 361 -3.33 -22.83 14.03
N PHE A 362 -3.76 -21.93 14.93
CA PHE A 362 -3.86 -22.19 16.37
C PHE A 362 -5.28 -22.48 16.85
N ARG A 363 -6.20 -22.69 15.91
CA ARG A 363 -7.60 -22.98 16.24
C ARG A 363 -7.70 -24.35 16.94
N PRO A 364 -8.41 -24.45 18.08
CA PRO A 364 -8.61 -25.71 18.78
C PRO A 364 -9.37 -26.70 17.90
N GLU A 365 -9.02 -27.98 18.03
CA GLU A 365 -9.85 -29.07 17.53
C GLU A 365 -11.15 -29.17 18.36
N ASP A 366 -12.16 -29.84 17.81
CA ASP A 366 -13.46 -30.00 18.47
C ASP A 366 -13.30 -30.66 19.85
N GLY A 367 -13.57 -29.90 20.92
CA GLY A 367 -13.45 -30.36 22.31
C GLY A 367 -12.17 -29.94 23.02
N GLU A 368 -11.20 -29.31 22.34
CA GLU A 368 -10.05 -28.72 23.00
C GLU A 368 -10.39 -27.40 23.73
N PRO A 369 -9.70 -27.09 24.84
CA PRO A 369 -9.83 -25.81 25.51
C PRO A 369 -9.50 -24.64 24.57
N ALA A 370 -10.32 -23.61 24.59
CA ALA A 370 -10.10 -22.36 23.85
C ALA A 370 -9.15 -21.40 24.59
N GLU A 371 -8.25 -21.92 25.42
CA GLU A 371 -7.31 -21.10 26.20
C GLU A 371 -6.23 -20.49 25.28
N PRO A 372 -5.77 -19.25 25.56
CA PRO A 372 -4.68 -18.63 24.82
C PRO A 372 -3.41 -19.48 24.84
N LEU A 373 -2.72 -19.59 23.70
CA LEU A 373 -1.39 -20.20 23.65
C LEU A 373 -0.35 -19.30 24.32
N ALA A 374 0.67 -19.92 24.93
CA ALA A 374 1.84 -19.18 25.40
C ALA A 374 2.59 -18.60 24.18
N PRO A 375 3.11 -17.35 24.24
CA PRO A 375 3.81 -16.71 23.12
C PRO A 375 4.94 -17.58 22.55
N GLU A 376 5.71 -18.24 23.41
CA GLU A 376 6.81 -19.14 23.00
C GLU A 376 6.34 -20.29 22.11
N GLN A 377 5.16 -20.87 22.38
CA GLN A 377 4.60 -21.95 21.58
C GLN A 377 4.14 -21.45 20.21
N ALA A 378 3.49 -20.27 20.17
CA ALA A 378 3.05 -19.67 18.93
C ALA A 378 4.25 -19.27 18.03
N LEU A 379 5.29 -18.69 18.62
CA LEU A 379 6.52 -18.30 17.91
C LEU A 379 7.33 -19.52 17.43
N ALA A 380 7.37 -20.61 18.18
CA ALA A 380 7.98 -21.87 17.71
C ALA A 380 7.28 -22.40 16.45
N ALA A 381 5.94 -22.32 16.40
CA ALA A 381 5.19 -22.72 15.20
C ALA A 381 5.47 -21.80 14.00
N LEU A 382 5.67 -20.49 14.24
CA LEU A 382 6.08 -19.55 13.19
C LEU A 382 7.45 -19.89 12.63
N ASP A 383 8.41 -20.23 13.48
CA ASP A 383 9.76 -20.64 13.06
C ASP A 383 9.71 -21.87 12.16
N ASP A 384 8.93 -22.88 12.55
CA ASP A 384 8.74 -24.10 11.75
C ASP A 384 8.07 -23.80 10.40
N ALA A 385 7.02 -22.97 10.40
CA ALA A 385 6.32 -22.56 9.18
C ALA A 385 7.22 -21.75 8.23
N THR A 386 8.04 -20.85 8.77
CA THR A 386 8.98 -20.02 8.01
C THR A 386 10.06 -20.89 7.37
N ARG A 387 10.62 -21.87 8.11
CA ARG A 387 11.59 -22.83 7.55
C ARG A 387 10.97 -23.67 6.42
N ALA A 388 9.72 -24.08 6.56
CA ALA A 388 9.01 -24.82 5.53
C ALA A 388 8.78 -23.97 4.27
N GLU A 389 8.43 -22.68 4.42
CA GLU A 389 8.28 -21.76 3.28
C GLU A 389 9.63 -21.47 2.60
N ASP A 390 10.69 -21.23 3.36
CA ASP A 390 12.03 -21.00 2.83
C ASP A 390 12.50 -22.23 2.03
N ALA A 391 12.18 -23.46 2.48
CA ALA A 391 12.44 -24.69 1.74
C ALA A 391 11.63 -24.80 0.43
N ARG A 392 10.36 -24.37 0.43
CA ARG A 392 9.53 -24.32 -0.80
C ARG A 392 10.09 -23.31 -1.79
N ALA A 393 10.50 -22.14 -1.31
CA ALA A 393 11.09 -21.08 -2.14
C ALA A 393 12.42 -21.51 -2.77
N ALA A 394 13.23 -22.30 -2.06
CA ALA A 394 14.51 -22.83 -2.52
C ALA A 394 14.40 -23.87 -3.66
N THR A 395 13.20 -24.35 -3.99
CA THR A 395 13.00 -25.26 -5.13
C THR A 395 13.13 -24.48 -6.44
N PRO A 396 14.11 -24.78 -7.32
CA PRO A 396 14.45 -23.92 -8.45
C PRO A 396 13.37 -23.97 -9.53
N LEU A 397 12.65 -22.87 -9.72
CA LEU A 397 12.03 -22.56 -11.01
C LEU A 397 13.07 -21.81 -11.85
N GLY A 398 13.14 -22.05 -13.16
CA GLY A 398 14.14 -21.42 -14.05
C GLY A 398 14.04 -19.89 -14.12
N PRO A 399 14.69 -19.26 -15.11
CA PRO A 399 15.90 -18.44 -14.93
C PRO A 399 15.88 -17.52 -13.69
N ARG A 400 15.98 -18.09 -12.48
CA ARG A 400 16.02 -17.37 -11.19
C ARG A 400 17.37 -16.76 -10.83
N VAL A 401 18.44 -17.23 -11.46
CA VAL A 401 19.81 -16.96 -11.02
C VAL A 401 20.20 -15.49 -11.11
N TRP A 402 19.68 -14.72 -12.08
CA TRP A 402 20.07 -13.32 -12.27
C TRP A 402 19.36 -12.35 -11.32
N ILE A 403 18.07 -12.56 -11.07
CA ILE A 403 17.26 -11.71 -10.17
C ILE A 403 17.63 -11.98 -8.71
N GLU A 404 17.85 -13.25 -8.34
CA GLU A 404 18.32 -13.61 -7.00
C GLU A 404 19.77 -13.15 -6.76
N LYS A 405 20.65 -13.20 -7.77
CA LYS A 405 21.99 -12.61 -7.66
C LYS A 405 21.94 -11.10 -7.48
N LEU A 406 21.08 -10.39 -8.22
CA LEU A 406 20.91 -8.95 -8.01
C LEU A 406 20.33 -8.65 -6.61
N GLY A 407 19.29 -9.35 -6.20
CA GLY A 407 18.66 -9.18 -4.89
C GLY A 407 19.58 -9.55 -3.71
N ALA A 408 20.37 -10.61 -3.83
CA ALA A 408 21.35 -11.02 -2.82
C ALA A 408 22.53 -10.04 -2.71
N ILE A 409 22.99 -9.50 -3.84
CA ILE A 409 23.98 -8.41 -3.85
C ILE A 409 23.37 -7.21 -3.12
N LEU A 410 22.18 -6.76 -3.49
CA LEU A 410 21.51 -5.59 -2.90
C LEU A 410 21.12 -5.75 -1.42
N ASN A 411 20.89 -6.97 -0.93
CA ASN A 411 20.44 -7.22 0.43
C ASN A 411 21.56 -7.22 1.49
N GLY A 412 22.81 -7.49 1.10
CA GLY A 412 23.97 -7.43 2.01
C GLY A 412 24.47 -6.00 2.22
N THR A 413 25.08 -5.70 3.38
CA THR A 413 25.62 -4.36 3.71
C THR A 413 26.51 -3.80 2.60
N ALA A 414 27.38 -4.65 2.01
CA ALA A 414 28.27 -4.26 0.92
C ALA A 414 27.53 -3.89 -0.37
N GLY A 415 26.43 -4.56 -0.72
CA GLY A 415 25.67 -4.20 -1.92
C GLY A 415 24.53 -3.21 -1.68
N ARG A 416 24.10 -2.97 -0.43
CA ARG A 416 23.37 -1.74 -0.07
C ARG A 416 24.27 -0.51 -0.24
N ILE A 417 25.53 -0.60 0.22
CA ILE A 417 26.55 0.43 -0.02
C ILE A 417 26.85 0.56 -1.52
N GLY A 418 26.97 -0.57 -2.24
CA GLY A 418 27.15 -0.57 -3.69
C GLY A 418 25.97 0.05 -4.46
N ALA A 419 24.73 -0.21 -4.02
CA ALA A 419 23.52 0.38 -4.60
C ALA A 419 23.44 1.89 -4.33
N LEU A 420 23.76 2.32 -3.11
CA LEU A 420 23.84 3.73 -2.75
C LEU A 420 24.97 4.44 -3.52
N ALA A 421 26.13 3.80 -3.69
CA ALA A 421 27.24 4.32 -4.47
C ALA A 421 26.91 4.38 -5.97
N ALA A 422 26.21 3.38 -6.50
CA ALA A 422 25.73 3.37 -7.87
C ALA A 422 24.66 4.43 -8.09
N LEU A 423 23.69 4.56 -7.17
CA LEU A 423 22.67 5.60 -7.20
C LEU A 423 23.30 6.99 -7.12
N LEU A 424 24.25 7.19 -6.20
CA LEU A 424 25.07 8.41 -6.08
C LEU A 424 25.81 8.74 -7.38
N LEU A 425 26.46 7.74 -7.99
CA LEU A 425 27.22 7.91 -9.22
C LEU A 425 26.28 8.22 -10.40
N ILE A 426 25.15 7.53 -10.49
CA ILE A 426 24.13 7.69 -11.53
C ILE A 426 23.45 9.06 -11.41
N THR A 427 23.08 9.50 -10.21
CA THR A 427 22.50 10.84 -9.99
C THR A 427 23.54 11.92 -10.30
N THR A 428 24.80 11.73 -9.92
CA THR A 428 25.87 12.69 -10.21
C THR A 428 26.13 12.81 -11.71
N ILE A 429 26.17 11.68 -12.44
CA ILE A 429 26.35 11.66 -13.91
C ILE A 429 25.13 12.25 -14.61
N GLY A 430 23.92 11.92 -14.17
CA GLY A 430 22.66 12.43 -14.74
C GLY A 430 22.56 13.95 -14.65
N VAL A 431 22.81 14.51 -13.46
CA VAL A 431 22.81 15.96 -13.22
C VAL A 431 23.96 16.66 -13.97
N GLN A 432 25.09 15.98 -14.21
CA GLN A 432 26.18 16.50 -15.02
C GLN A 432 25.82 16.59 -16.51
N ALA A 433 25.02 15.66 -17.01
CA ALA A 433 24.54 15.65 -18.39
C ALA A 433 23.45 16.71 -18.65
N GLU A 434 22.63 17.04 -17.65
CA GLU A 434 21.57 18.05 -17.74
C GLU A 434 22.07 19.50 -17.59
N GLY A 435 23.14 19.73 -16.81
CA GLY A 435 23.52 21.08 -16.38
C GLY A 435 24.16 21.98 -17.45
N GLY A 436 24.56 21.46 -18.62
CA GLY A 436 25.48 22.18 -19.50
C GLY A 436 26.82 22.48 -18.81
N ALA A 437 27.88 22.67 -19.58
CA ALA A 437 29.18 22.98 -18.99
C ALA A 437 29.18 24.38 -18.36
N ALA A 438 28.91 24.53 -17.06
CA ALA A 438 29.23 25.77 -16.34
C ALA A 438 29.42 25.68 -14.81
N GLU A 439 28.48 25.21 -13.97
CA GLU A 439 28.53 25.72 -12.58
C GLU A 439 29.24 24.89 -11.51
N MET A 440 29.51 23.60 -11.70
CA MET A 440 30.20 22.82 -10.65
C MET A 440 30.91 21.62 -11.24
N ALA A 441 32.20 21.44 -10.94
CA ALA A 441 32.99 20.30 -11.42
C ALA A 441 32.38 18.97 -10.94
N PHE A 442 32.46 17.93 -11.77
CA PHE A 442 31.93 16.59 -11.46
C PHE A 442 32.34 16.11 -10.06
N GLY A 443 33.60 16.34 -9.66
CA GLY A 443 34.10 15.98 -8.33
C GLY A 443 33.40 16.73 -7.19
N ALA A 444 33.16 18.04 -7.33
CA ALA A 444 32.43 18.81 -6.33
C ALA A 444 30.95 18.38 -6.23
N ARG A 445 30.32 18.03 -7.35
CA ARG A 445 28.96 17.45 -7.35
C ARG A 445 28.91 16.06 -6.73
N LEU A 446 29.90 15.20 -7.02
CA LEU A 446 30.00 13.87 -6.43
C LEU A 446 30.16 13.96 -4.91
N LEU A 447 30.96 14.91 -4.44
CA LEU A 447 31.15 15.20 -3.01
C LEU A 447 29.87 15.75 -2.38
N LEU A 448 29.13 16.64 -3.05
CA LEU A 448 27.86 17.18 -2.56
C LEU A 448 26.81 16.07 -2.43
N HIS A 449 26.59 15.27 -3.48
CA HIS A 449 25.65 14.15 -3.40
C HIS A 449 26.10 13.12 -2.37
N GLY A 450 27.40 12.82 -2.32
CA GLY A 450 27.97 11.90 -1.32
C GLY A 450 27.72 12.39 0.11
N TRP A 451 27.85 13.70 0.32
CA TRP A 451 27.55 14.35 1.59
C TRP A 451 26.06 14.32 1.93
N ILE A 452 25.16 14.51 0.96
CA ILE A 452 23.70 14.39 1.15
C ILE A 452 23.33 12.95 1.55
N PHE A 453 23.82 11.95 0.81
CA PHE A 453 23.55 10.54 1.11
C PHE A 453 24.15 10.14 2.47
N ALA A 454 25.37 10.59 2.80
CA ALA A 454 25.99 10.35 4.10
C ALA A 454 25.21 11.03 5.24
N SER A 455 24.66 12.22 5.01
CA SER A 455 23.86 12.96 6.00
C SER A 455 22.51 12.32 6.26
N VAL A 456 21.83 11.81 5.21
CA VAL A 456 20.58 11.04 5.34
C VAL A 456 20.85 9.68 6.01
N ALA A 457 21.92 8.99 5.64
CA ALA A 457 22.30 7.73 6.29
C ALA A 457 22.68 7.93 7.77
N ALA A 458 23.40 9.02 8.09
CA ALA A 458 23.71 9.40 9.46
C ALA A 458 22.45 9.78 10.24
N LEU A 459 21.49 10.48 9.64
CA LEU A 459 20.19 10.78 10.24
C LEU A 459 19.46 9.49 10.62
N ILE A 460 19.37 8.52 9.70
CA ILE A 460 18.71 7.24 9.93
C ILE A 460 19.43 6.46 11.03
N PHE A 461 20.77 6.40 10.99
CA PHE A 461 21.56 5.66 11.97
C PHE A 461 21.53 6.29 13.36
N VAL A 462 21.68 7.62 13.45
CA VAL A 462 21.64 8.38 14.72
C VAL A 462 20.22 8.40 15.28
N GLY A 463 19.20 8.58 14.45
CA GLY A 463 17.79 8.48 14.83
C GLY A 463 17.45 7.10 15.39
N HIS A 464 17.90 6.02 14.72
CA HIS A 464 17.72 4.65 15.20
C HIS A 464 18.47 4.40 16.53
N ARG A 465 19.72 4.84 16.66
CA ARG A 465 20.52 4.72 17.89
C ARG A 465 19.96 5.54 19.06
N LEU A 466 19.40 6.71 18.80
CA LEU A 466 18.76 7.57 19.81
C LEU A 466 17.38 7.03 20.21
N LYS A 467 16.61 6.45 19.28
CA LYS A 467 15.37 5.73 19.57
C LYS A 467 15.60 4.56 20.53
N LEU A 468 16.68 3.80 20.33
CA LEU A 468 17.10 2.72 21.25
C LEU A 468 17.54 3.19 22.64
N ARG A 469 17.77 4.49 22.86
CA ARG A 469 18.29 5.03 24.13
C ARG A 469 17.35 5.98 24.87
N THR A 470 16.42 6.64 24.17
CA THR A 470 15.62 7.72 24.75
C THR A 470 14.16 7.37 24.93
N GLU A 471 13.67 6.24 24.37
CA GLU A 471 12.26 5.80 24.31
C GLU A 471 11.26 6.85 23.75
N HIS A 472 11.73 8.06 23.41
CA HIS A 472 10.96 9.18 22.90
C HIS A 472 11.38 9.51 21.47
N GLU A 473 10.68 8.92 20.50
CA GLU A 473 10.95 9.09 19.07
C GLU A 473 10.99 10.55 18.62
N SER A 474 10.14 11.42 19.18
CA SER A 474 10.06 12.83 18.80
C SER A 474 11.34 13.60 19.12
N LEU A 475 12.01 13.30 20.23
CA LEU A 475 13.28 13.91 20.61
C LEU A 475 14.43 13.44 19.71
N ALA A 476 14.45 12.15 19.35
CA ALA A 476 15.45 11.57 18.46
C ALA A 476 15.36 12.16 17.03
N TRP A 477 14.14 12.30 16.50
CA TRP A 477 13.91 12.90 15.19
C TRP A 477 14.14 14.41 15.18
N THR A 478 13.74 15.13 16.23
CA THR A 478 13.98 16.58 16.34
C THR A 478 15.48 16.88 16.41
N ALA A 479 16.25 16.09 17.17
CA ALA A 479 17.70 16.21 17.22
C ALA A 479 18.35 15.88 15.88
N GLY A 480 17.88 14.82 15.19
CA GLY A 480 18.35 14.48 13.84
C GLY A 480 18.08 15.59 12.82
N MET A 481 16.88 16.17 12.82
CA MET A 481 16.52 17.29 11.94
C MET A 481 17.29 18.56 12.26
N ALA A 482 17.58 18.83 13.55
CA ALA A 482 18.44 19.93 13.97
C ALA A 482 19.88 19.75 13.46
N VAL A 483 20.41 18.51 13.49
CA VAL A 483 21.72 18.17 12.92
C VAL A 483 21.72 18.36 11.40
N LEU A 484 20.67 17.95 10.68
CA LEU A 484 20.55 18.22 9.24
C LEU A 484 20.45 19.70 8.91
N ALA A 485 19.74 20.49 9.73
CA ALA A 485 19.66 21.93 9.56
C ALA A 485 21.03 22.60 9.78
N LEU A 486 21.78 22.20 10.81
CA LEU A 486 23.16 22.66 11.09
C LEU A 486 24.14 22.25 9.97
N LEU A 487 23.99 21.04 9.44
CA LEU A 487 24.76 20.55 8.31
C LEU A 487 24.41 21.31 7.01
N GLY A 488 23.13 21.58 6.77
CA GLY A 488 22.66 22.38 5.62
C GLY A 488 23.19 23.82 5.65
N VAL A 489 23.21 24.46 6.83
CA VAL A 489 23.77 25.81 7.01
C VAL A 489 25.28 25.85 6.77
N THR A 490 26.02 24.81 7.14
CA THR A 490 27.48 24.74 6.90
C THR A 490 27.83 24.43 5.44
N SER A 491 26.97 23.72 4.69
CA SER A 491 27.19 23.45 3.26
C SER A 491 27.19 24.71 2.38
N GLY A 492 26.38 25.72 2.71
CA GLY A 492 26.36 27.02 2.02
C GLY A 492 27.62 27.87 2.22
N TRP A 493 28.44 27.55 3.23
CA TRP A 493 29.75 28.16 3.48
C TRP A 493 30.91 27.38 2.84
N ILE A 494 30.71 26.10 2.55
CA ILE A 494 31.74 25.20 1.98
C ILE A 494 31.67 25.18 0.45
N PHE A 495 30.48 25.34 -0.13
CA PHE A 495 30.23 25.19 -1.57
C PHE A 495 29.66 26.43 -2.26
N GLY A 496 29.40 27.51 -1.52
CA GLY A 496 29.10 28.85 -2.05
C GLY A 496 30.37 29.69 -2.10
#